data_AF-A0A1Z2XN48-F1
#
_entry.id   AF-A0A1Z2XN48-F1
#
_cell.length_a   1.000
_cell.length_b   1.000
_cell.length_c   1.000
_cell.angle_alpha   90.00
_cell.angle_beta   90.00
_cell.angle_gamma   90.00
#
_symmetry.space_group_name_H-M   'P 1'
#
loop_
_entity.id
_entity.type
_entity.pdbx_description
1 polymer ?
#
loop_
_entity_poly.entity_id
_entity_poly.type
_entity_poly.pdbx_seq_one_letter_code
_entity_poly.pdbx_strand_id
1 'polypeptide(L)'
;MKTDYITSDPTLPPYLVLPQFLLNLDVRFTAKEVYAILLDMVLNSEVAQTDQQGRRYLAFYNKIIAEIIDRTPSTVAQSLRELEDVGLVEKKLIALHTPYHIYIKLPIVENEP
;
A
#
# COMPACT_ATOMS: atom_id res chain seq x y z
N MET A 1 12.74 -11.15 23.34
CA MET A 1 13.43 -11.15 22.03
C MET A 1 14.92 -11.17 22.28
N LYS A 2 15.68 -12.04 21.61
CA LYS A 2 17.16 -12.01 21.67
C LYS A 2 17.65 -11.05 20.58
N THR A 3 18.64 -10.22 20.89
CA THR A 3 19.19 -9.20 19.97
C THR A 3 20.69 -9.38 19.81
N ASP A 4 21.22 -8.96 18.66
CA ASP A 4 22.66 -9.01 18.33
C ASP A 4 23.03 -7.81 17.44
N TYR A 5 24.33 -7.54 17.26
CA TYR A 5 24.82 -6.46 16.42
C TYR A 5 24.68 -6.80 14.91
N ILE A 6 24.40 -5.77 14.10
CA ILE A 6 24.45 -5.89 12.64
C ILE A 6 25.92 -6.04 12.22
N THR A 7 26.23 -7.08 11.46
CA THR A 7 27.56 -7.32 10.89
C THR A 7 27.60 -6.86 9.44
N SER A 8 28.78 -6.95 8.80
CA SER A 8 28.96 -6.57 7.39
C SER A 8 28.14 -7.39 6.40
N ASP A 9 27.62 -8.54 6.82
CA ASP A 9 26.81 -9.44 5.97
C ASP A 9 25.54 -9.86 6.73
N PRO A 10 24.58 -8.92 6.90
CA PRO A 10 23.43 -9.16 7.75
C PRO A 10 22.37 -9.99 7.02
N THR A 11 21.91 -11.06 7.65
CA THR A 11 20.66 -11.73 7.25
C THR A 11 19.48 -10.94 7.82
N LEU A 12 18.83 -10.14 6.99
CA LEU A 12 17.64 -9.40 7.40
C LEU A 12 16.45 -10.35 7.57
N PRO A 13 15.67 -10.23 8.67
CA PRO A 13 14.35 -10.85 8.73
C PRO A 13 13.45 -10.23 7.65
N PRO A 14 12.28 -10.84 7.35
CA PRO A 14 11.29 -10.23 6.46
C PRO A 14 11.01 -8.79 6.89
N TYR A 15 11.12 -7.86 5.95
CA TYR A 15 10.97 -6.44 6.19
C TYR A 15 10.05 -5.82 5.15
N LEU A 16 9.38 -4.75 5.54
CA LEU A 16 8.59 -3.92 4.65
C LEU A 16 9.38 -2.66 4.31
N VAL A 17 9.44 -2.32 3.02
CA VAL A 17 10.05 -1.06 2.58
C VAL A 17 9.05 0.07 2.77
N LEU A 18 9.44 1.11 3.52
CA LEU A 18 8.70 2.37 3.62
C LEU A 18 9.35 3.41 2.68
N PRO A 19 8.72 3.76 1.55
CA PRO A 19 9.24 4.79 0.65
C PRO A 19 9.48 6.12 1.35
N GLN A 20 10.64 6.74 1.11
CA GLN A 20 11.06 7.96 1.82
C GLN A 20 10.11 9.14 1.63
N PHE A 21 9.45 9.26 0.46
CA PHE A 21 8.52 10.35 0.20
C PHE A 21 7.33 10.35 1.19
N LEU A 22 6.99 9.20 1.77
CA LEU A 22 5.92 9.11 2.77
C LEU A 22 6.31 9.81 4.08
N LEU A 23 7.60 9.91 4.41
CA LEU A 23 8.05 10.52 5.67
C LEU A 23 7.59 11.98 5.76
N ASN A 24 7.62 12.71 4.64
CA ASN A 24 7.25 14.12 4.55
C ASN A 24 5.76 14.36 4.23
N LEU A 25 4.99 13.31 4.00
CA LEU A 25 3.57 13.42 3.65
C LEU A 25 2.71 13.73 4.88
N ASP A 26 1.81 14.69 4.77
CA ASP A 26 0.87 15.09 5.84
C ASP A 26 -0.36 14.17 5.90
N VAL A 27 -0.11 12.90 6.26
CA VAL A 27 -1.12 11.88 6.54
C VAL A 27 -0.73 11.13 7.81
N ARG A 28 -1.68 10.42 8.43
CA ARG A 28 -1.37 9.63 9.62
C ARG A 28 -0.32 8.56 9.33
N PHE A 29 0.52 8.26 10.31
CA PHE A 29 1.54 7.21 10.17
C PHE A 29 0.92 5.85 9.79
N THR A 30 -0.26 5.54 10.30
CA THR A 30 -1.03 4.35 9.91
C THR A 30 -1.36 4.33 8.41
N ALA A 31 -1.64 5.48 7.79
CA ALA A 31 -1.87 5.55 6.35
C ALA A 31 -0.58 5.29 5.55
N LYS A 32 0.56 5.78 6.05
CA LYS A 32 1.89 5.50 5.46
C LYS A 32 2.21 4.00 5.54
N GLU A 33 1.93 3.38 6.68
CA GLU A 33 2.08 1.94 6.88
C GLU A 33 1.17 1.14 5.94
N VAL A 34 -0.13 1.47 5.89
CA VAL A 34 -1.06 0.82 4.96
C VAL A 34 -0.59 0.97 3.52
N TYR A 35 -0.12 2.15 3.11
CA TYR A 35 0.44 2.35 1.77
C TYR A 35 1.63 1.43 1.50
N ALA A 36 2.58 1.32 2.44
CA ALA A 36 3.76 0.47 2.27
C ALA A 36 3.38 -1.00 2.10
N ILE A 37 2.42 -1.50 2.90
CA ILE A 37 1.92 -2.88 2.78
C ILE A 37 1.24 -3.09 1.42
N LEU A 38 0.39 -2.16 0.98
CA LEU A 38 -0.29 -2.25 -0.31
C LEU A 38 0.69 -2.18 -1.48
N LEU A 39 1.74 -1.36 -1.36
CA LEU A 39 2.81 -1.28 -2.36
C LEU A 39 3.55 -2.61 -2.47
N ASP A 40 3.96 -3.19 -1.35
CA ASP A 40 4.62 -4.50 -1.34
C ASP A 40 3.72 -5.59 -1.94
N MET A 41 2.44 -5.63 -1.54
CA MET A 41 1.47 -6.58 -2.11
C MET A 41 1.31 -6.41 -3.62
N VAL A 42 1.17 -5.16 -4.11
CA VAL A 42 1.06 -4.90 -5.55
C VAL A 42 2.29 -5.39 -6.29
N LEU A 43 3.50 -5.21 -5.73
CA LEU A 43 4.74 -5.57 -6.40
C LEU A 43 5.05 -7.07 -6.33
N ASN A 44 4.82 -7.69 -5.18
CA ASN A 44 5.39 -8.99 -4.85
C ASN A 44 4.35 -10.11 -4.64
N SER A 45 3.06 -9.79 -4.49
CA SER A 45 2.03 -10.80 -4.22
C SER A 45 1.33 -11.32 -5.48
N GLU A 46 0.95 -12.60 -5.45
CA GLU A 46 0.13 -13.24 -6.49
C GLU A 46 -1.31 -12.72 -6.53
N VAL A 47 -1.77 -12.02 -5.48
CA VAL A 47 -3.13 -11.45 -5.43
C VAL A 47 -3.27 -10.20 -6.31
N ALA A 48 -2.15 -9.60 -6.71
CA ALA A 48 -2.13 -8.42 -7.58
C ALA A 48 -2.54 -8.81 -9.01
N GLN A 49 -3.47 -8.05 -9.56
CA GLN A 49 -3.97 -8.23 -10.92
C GLN A 49 -3.56 -7.05 -11.79
N THR A 50 -3.56 -7.25 -13.10
CA THR A 50 -3.20 -6.23 -14.08
C THR A 50 -4.41 -5.96 -14.96
N ASP A 51 -4.78 -4.69 -15.11
CA ASP A 51 -5.89 -4.31 -15.99
C ASP A 51 -5.45 -4.29 -17.46
N GLN A 52 -6.41 -4.06 -18.37
CA GLN A 52 -6.15 -4.01 -19.81
C GLN A 52 -5.16 -2.92 -20.24
N GLN A 53 -4.88 -1.93 -19.39
CA GLN A 53 -3.94 -0.83 -19.64
C GLN A 53 -2.56 -1.12 -19.02
N GLY A 54 -2.33 -2.32 -18.47
CA GLY A 54 -1.07 -2.67 -17.84
C GLY A 54 -0.91 -2.14 -16.42
N ARG A 55 -1.95 -1.56 -15.82
CA ARG A 55 -1.89 -1.03 -14.45
C ARG A 55 -2.18 -2.14 -13.45
N ARG A 56 -1.33 -2.26 -12.43
CA ARG A 56 -1.52 -3.22 -11.34
C ARG A 56 -2.53 -2.68 -10.33
N TYR A 57 -3.41 -3.55 -9.86
CA TYR A 57 -4.40 -3.25 -8.84
C TYR A 57 -4.60 -4.44 -7.92
N LEU A 58 -5.24 -4.15 -6.78
CA LEU A 58 -5.72 -5.15 -5.83
C LEU A 58 -7.25 -5.13 -5.83
N ALA A 59 -7.90 -6.28 -5.93
CA ALA A 59 -9.36 -6.40 -5.83
C ALA A 59 -9.78 -6.48 -4.35
N PHE A 60 -10.57 -5.52 -3.87
CA PHE A 60 -10.84 -5.31 -2.44
C PHE A 60 -12.22 -5.75 -1.96
N TYR A 61 -12.23 -6.63 -0.96
CA TYR A 61 -13.28 -6.69 0.06
C TYR A 61 -12.70 -6.18 1.38
N ASN A 62 -13.31 -5.16 2.00
CA ASN A 62 -12.76 -4.46 3.17
C ASN A 62 -12.31 -5.40 4.31
N LYS A 63 -13.01 -6.53 4.53
CA LYS A 63 -12.69 -7.49 5.59
C LYS A 63 -11.44 -8.33 5.26
N ILE A 64 -11.28 -8.77 4.01
CA ILE A 64 -10.17 -9.61 3.58
C ILE A 64 -8.86 -8.83 3.66
N ILE A 65 -8.87 -7.57 3.23
CA ILE A 65 -7.65 -6.74 3.30
C ILE A 65 -7.30 -6.38 4.73
N ALA A 66 -8.29 -6.06 5.57
CA ALA A 66 -8.08 -5.84 6.99
C ALA A 66 -7.35 -7.02 7.65
N GLU A 67 -7.72 -8.25 7.30
CA GLU A 67 -7.02 -9.47 7.74
C GLU A 67 -5.61 -9.57 7.13
N ILE A 68 -5.45 -9.30 5.82
CA ILE A 68 -4.13 -9.38 5.15
C ILE A 68 -3.13 -8.36 5.73
N ILE A 69 -3.58 -7.15 6.04
CA ILE A 69 -2.70 -6.08 6.54
C ILE A 69 -2.67 -6.01 8.07
N ASP A 70 -3.32 -6.95 8.75
CA ASP A 70 -3.45 -7.03 10.22
C ASP A 70 -3.96 -5.73 10.85
N ARG A 71 -5.02 -5.13 10.27
CA ARG A 71 -5.67 -3.90 10.78
C ARG A 71 -7.17 -4.07 10.85
N THR A 72 -7.85 -3.20 11.59
CA THR A 72 -9.33 -3.20 11.60
C THR A 72 -9.88 -2.66 10.28
N PRO A 73 -11.04 -3.14 9.79
CA PRO A 73 -11.65 -2.63 8.56
C PRO A 73 -11.87 -1.11 8.56
N SER A 74 -12.20 -0.53 9.72
CA SER A 74 -12.35 0.93 9.87
C SER A 74 -11.03 1.67 9.72
N THR A 75 -9.94 1.13 10.28
CA THR A 75 -8.59 1.69 10.15
C THR A 75 -8.13 1.65 8.70
N VAL A 76 -8.37 0.53 8.01
CA VAL A 76 -8.06 0.40 6.57
C VAL A 76 -8.85 1.41 5.76
N ALA A 77 -10.17 1.48 5.95
CA ALA A 77 -11.03 2.38 5.19
C ALA A 77 -10.63 3.86 5.34
N GLN A 78 -10.31 4.28 6.56
CA GLN A 78 -9.86 5.64 6.84
C GLN A 78 -8.47 5.92 6.25
N SER A 79 -7.54 4.96 6.34
CA SER A 79 -6.20 5.09 5.74
C SER A 79 -6.28 5.19 4.22
N LEU A 80 -7.11 4.37 3.58
CA LEU A 80 -7.32 4.45 2.14
C LEU A 80 -7.93 5.80 1.74
N ARG A 81 -8.83 6.38 2.55
CA ARG A 81 -9.39 7.72 2.27
C ARG A 81 -8.28 8.78 2.28
N GLU A 82 -7.44 8.81 3.32
CA GLU A 82 -6.32 9.75 3.37
C GLU A 82 -5.35 9.58 2.20
N LEU A 83 -5.08 8.35 1.79
CA LEU A 83 -4.23 8.07 0.63
C LEU A 83 -4.88 8.46 -0.71
N GLU A 84 -6.20 8.39 -0.82
CA GLU A 84 -6.95 8.92 -1.96
C GLU A 84 -6.89 10.45 -1.99
N ASP A 85 -7.05 11.11 -0.84
CA ASP A 85 -7.05 12.58 -0.73
C ASP A 85 -5.72 13.19 -1.20
N VAL A 86 -4.61 12.47 -0.99
CA VAL A 86 -3.25 12.85 -1.45
C VAL A 86 -2.86 12.21 -2.80
N GLY A 87 -3.79 11.51 -3.46
CA GLY A 87 -3.61 10.97 -4.81
C GLY A 87 -2.69 9.74 -4.92
N LEU A 88 -2.30 9.12 -3.80
CA LEU A 88 -1.46 7.92 -3.79
C LEU A 88 -2.26 6.62 -3.98
N VAL A 89 -3.57 6.67 -3.76
CA VAL A 89 -4.49 5.56 -4.01
C VAL A 89 -5.66 6.03 -4.86
N GLU A 90 -6.19 5.16 -5.70
CA GLU A 90 -7.47 5.37 -6.38
C GLU A 90 -8.36 4.14 -6.23
N LYS A 91 -9.58 4.32 -5.71
CA LYS A 91 -10.61 3.29 -5.68
C LYS A 91 -11.51 3.41 -6.90
N LYS A 92 -11.63 2.32 -7.65
CA LYS A 92 -12.49 2.27 -8.83
C LYS A 92 -13.51 1.15 -8.72
N LEU A 93 -14.80 1.51 -8.80
CA LEU A 93 -15.89 0.55 -8.95
C LEU A 93 -16.02 0.19 -10.44
N ILE A 94 -15.86 -1.08 -10.77
CA ILE A 94 -15.92 -1.55 -12.16
C ILE A 94 -17.36 -1.93 -12.56
N ALA A 95 -18.05 -2.66 -11.70
CA ALA A 95 -19.45 -3.01 -11.88
C ALA A 95 -20.19 -3.10 -10.54
N LEU A 96 -21.52 -3.08 -10.58
CA LEU A 96 -22.32 -3.43 -9.39
C LEU A 96 -21.96 -4.85 -8.95
N HIS A 97 -21.82 -5.05 -7.63
CA HIS A 97 -21.46 -6.32 -6.98
C HIS A 97 -20.03 -6.82 -7.20
N THR A 98 -19.14 -6.06 -7.85
CA THR A 98 -17.71 -6.37 -7.89
C THR A 98 -16.96 -5.64 -6.78
N PRO A 99 -15.88 -6.23 -6.22
CA PRO A 99 -14.99 -5.53 -5.30
C PRO A 99 -14.38 -4.29 -5.97
N TYR A 100 -14.03 -3.29 -5.18
CA TYR A 100 -13.31 -2.12 -5.72
C TYR A 100 -11.93 -2.55 -6.22
N HIS A 101 -11.51 -2.00 -7.34
CA HIS A 101 -10.11 -2.03 -7.77
C HIS A 101 -9.37 -0.91 -7.05
N ILE A 102 -8.33 -1.25 -6.31
CA ILE A 102 -7.49 -0.29 -5.62
C ILE A 102 -6.19 -0.20 -6.38
N TYR A 103 -5.94 0.97 -6.96
CA TYR A 103 -4.71 1.29 -7.66
C TYR A 103 -3.78 2.04 -6.71
N ILE A 104 -2.54 1.58 -6.63
CA ILE A 104 -1.47 2.21 -5.82
C ILE A 104 -0.63 3.02 -6.80
N LYS A 105 -0.41 4.30 -6.51
CA LYS A 105 0.28 5.25 -7.38
C LYS A 105 1.58 5.70 -6.73
N LEU A 106 2.61 5.86 -7.56
CA LEU A 106 3.83 6.54 -7.16
C LEU A 106 3.69 8.04 -7.42
N PRO A 107 4.30 8.90 -6.58
CA PRO A 107 4.36 10.32 -6.87
C PRO A 107 5.13 10.53 -8.19
N ILE A 108 4.62 11.44 -9.02
CA ILE A 108 5.35 11.91 -10.18
C ILE A 108 6.40 12.88 -9.63
N VAL A 109 7.68 12.63 -9.88
CA VAL A 109 8.70 13.66 -9.64
C VAL A 109 8.42 14.75 -10.66
N GLU A 110 7.78 15.83 -10.23
CA GLU A 110 7.84 17.09 -10.97
C GLU A 110 9.30 17.51 -10.92
N ASN A 111 10.06 17.17 -11.97
CA ASN A 111 11.29 17.90 -12.24
C ASN A 111 10.81 19.33 -12.55
N GLU A 112 10.88 20.22 -11.56
CA GLU A 112 10.83 21.65 -11.85
C GLU A 112 11.91 21.93 -12.91
N PRO A 113 11.56 22.54 -14.06
CA PRO A 113 12.50 22.84 -15.13
C PRO A 113 13.54 23.90 -14.71
#